data_AF-A0A8A2VEB6-F1
#
_entry.id   AF-A0A8A2VEB6-F1
#
_cell.length_a   1.000
_cell.length_b   1.000
_cell.length_c   1.000
_cell.angle_alpha   90.00
_cell.angle_beta   90.00
_cell.angle_gamma   90.00
#
_symmetry.space_group_name_H-M   'P 1'
#
loop_
_entity.id
_entity.type
_entity.pdbx_description
1 polymer ?
#
loop_
_entity_poly.entity_id
_entity_poly.type
_entity_poly.pdbx_seq_one_letter_code
_entity_poly.pdbx_strand_id
1 'polypeptide(L)'
;MADHDDELADAVRELTRTIDDLRTELESTRPRSRRRPPFPRPPTPRELLRVTDEVAIPAAIAVLETSVRALKGFQRALELARTEREVRDRTTDATAATSERARDLRQSTLDRLDTVLSELQRAASDGTLPADESARELLSEARALREDVDRRLRGAGDDLERRERESSAAADAIRIDIEDGDVRDETADDDPDPGVDVDAELETLKDQFGADDDGDGTSDGGDPSSSSADDDGNESGENGAPQNSGSRDDSDDDRPDGAGGENGL
;
A
#
# COMPACT_ATOMS: atom_id res chain seq x y z
N MET A 1 -17.53 28.84 -14.57
CA MET A 1 -17.09 28.24 -15.84
C MET A 1 -16.33 29.26 -16.67
N ALA A 2 -16.83 30.49 -16.87
CA ALA A 2 -16.09 31.56 -17.56
C ALA A 2 -14.73 31.90 -16.92
N ASP A 3 -14.62 31.93 -15.59
CA ASP A 3 -13.36 32.31 -14.91
C ASP A 3 -12.18 31.35 -15.18
N HIS A 4 -12.46 30.05 -15.40
CA HIS A 4 -11.41 29.08 -15.71
C HIS A 4 -10.94 29.15 -17.16
N ASP A 5 -11.83 29.51 -18.09
CA ASP A 5 -11.48 29.70 -19.48
C ASP A 5 -10.65 30.99 -19.67
N ASP A 6 -10.93 32.04 -18.89
CA ASP A 6 -10.17 33.29 -18.89
C ASP A 6 -8.77 33.11 -18.26
N GLU A 7 -8.66 32.38 -17.16
CA GLU A 7 -7.37 32.04 -16.53
C GLU A 7 -6.49 31.18 -17.45
N LEU A 8 -7.10 30.22 -18.17
CA LEU A 8 -6.40 29.42 -19.17
C LEU A 8 -5.95 30.26 -20.37
N ALA A 9 -6.80 31.19 -20.83
CA ALA A 9 -6.45 32.08 -21.93
C ALA A 9 -5.26 32.99 -21.58
N ASP A 10 -5.20 33.48 -20.34
CA ASP A 10 -4.08 34.32 -19.88
C ASP A 10 -2.79 33.50 -19.66
N ALA A 11 -2.90 32.28 -19.13
CA ALA A 11 -1.75 31.37 -19.02
C ALA A 11 -1.17 30.99 -20.40
N VAL A 12 -2.02 30.77 -21.41
CA VAL A 12 -1.59 30.48 -22.79
C VAL A 12 -0.92 31.70 -23.43
N ARG A 13 -1.42 32.91 -23.18
CA ARG A 13 -0.80 34.15 -23.67
C ARG A 13 0.59 34.36 -23.06
N GLU A 14 0.73 34.15 -21.77
CA GLU A 14 2.02 34.26 -21.06
C GLU A 14 3.03 33.23 -21.57
N LEU A 15 2.59 31.99 -21.79
CA LEU A 15 3.43 30.95 -22.36
C LEU A 15 3.87 31.28 -23.79
N THR A 16 2.95 31.77 -24.62
CA THR A 16 3.27 32.18 -26.00
C THR A 16 4.30 33.30 -26.03
N ARG A 17 4.16 34.28 -25.12
CA ARG A 17 5.11 35.39 -24.97
C ARG A 17 6.49 34.89 -24.55
N THR A 18 6.53 34.01 -23.57
CA THR A 18 7.78 33.41 -23.08
C THR A 18 8.49 32.60 -24.18
N ILE A 19 7.73 31.86 -24.99
CA ILE A 19 8.27 31.09 -26.13
C ILE A 19 8.82 32.03 -27.22
N ASP A 20 8.16 33.14 -27.54
CA ASP A 20 8.66 34.10 -28.52
C ASP A 20 9.93 34.83 -28.03
N ASP A 21 10.01 35.14 -26.73
CA ASP A 21 11.22 35.71 -26.12
C ASP A 21 12.39 34.70 -26.18
N LEU A 22 12.16 33.44 -25.79
CA LEU A 22 13.14 32.35 -25.89
C LEU A 22 13.58 32.10 -27.35
N ARG A 23 12.65 32.17 -28.31
CA ARG A 23 12.96 32.01 -29.74
C ARG A 23 13.80 33.18 -30.26
N THR A 24 13.51 34.39 -29.81
CA THR A 24 14.28 35.60 -30.16
C THR A 24 15.69 35.53 -29.59
N GLU A 25 15.85 35.08 -28.34
CA GLU A 25 17.16 34.83 -27.74
C GLU A 25 17.93 33.73 -28.48
N LEU A 26 17.27 32.63 -28.85
CA LEU A 26 17.89 31.55 -29.60
C LEU A 26 18.31 32.00 -31.02
N GLU A 27 17.49 32.80 -31.69
CA GLU A 27 17.81 33.35 -33.01
C GLU A 27 18.89 34.44 -32.94
N SER A 28 18.98 35.16 -31.82
CA SER A 28 20.07 36.11 -31.54
C SER A 28 21.41 35.41 -31.25
N THR A 29 21.35 34.22 -30.67
CA THR A 29 22.51 33.35 -30.40
C THR A 29 23.00 32.64 -31.67
N ARG A 30 22.20 32.63 -32.75
CA ARG A 30 22.61 32.10 -34.04
C ARG A 30 23.61 33.06 -34.69
N PRO A 31 24.88 32.64 -34.92
CA PRO A 31 25.89 33.53 -35.46
C PRO A 31 25.46 33.99 -36.86
N ARG A 32 25.24 35.31 -37.01
CA ARG A 32 24.95 35.94 -38.29
C ARG A 32 26.11 35.64 -39.24
N SER A 33 25.92 34.64 -40.09
CA SER A 33 26.83 34.23 -41.16
C SER A 33 27.08 35.42 -42.10
N ARG A 34 28.17 36.15 -41.82
CA ARG A 34 28.82 37.01 -42.79
C ARG A 34 30.19 36.42 -43.06
N ARG A 35 30.33 35.92 -44.30
CA ARG A 35 31.54 35.45 -45.00
C ARG A 35 31.86 33.97 -44.82
N ARG A 36 32.03 33.32 -45.99
CA ARG A 36 32.44 31.92 -46.22
C ARG A 36 33.49 31.48 -45.19
N PRO A 37 33.32 30.31 -44.52
CA PRO A 37 34.37 29.78 -43.68
C PRO A 37 35.49 29.19 -44.58
N PRO A 38 36.78 29.44 -44.27
CA PRO A 38 37.83 28.51 -44.68
C PRO A 38 37.61 27.19 -43.93
N PHE A 39 38.08 26.07 -44.52
CA PHE A 39 38.00 24.69 -44.02
C PHE A 39 37.92 24.54 -42.49
N PRO A 40 37.09 23.60 -41.97
CA PRO A 40 36.94 23.42 -40.53
C PRO A 40 38.30 23.09 -39.92
N ARG A 41 38.80 24.02 -39.11
CA ARG A 41 39.99 23.76 -38.31
C ARG A 41 39.61 22.72 -37.26
N PRO A 42 40.46 21.71 -37.01
CA PRO A 42 40.22 20.79 -35.92
C PRO A 42 40.14 21.60 -34.60
N PRO A 43 39.18 21.26 -33.71
CA PRO A 43 38.96 22.00 -32.48
C PRO A 43 40.22 21.96 -31.61
N THR A 44 40.53 23.09 -30.99
CA THR A 44 41.64 23.17 -30.04
C THR A 44 41.23 22.55 -28.70
N PRO A 45 42.15 21.94 -27.93
CA PRO A 45 41.81 21.31 -26.65
C PRO A 45 41.17 22.28 -25.63
N ARG A 46 41.40 23.59 -25.77
CA ARG A 46 40.71 24.61 -24.96
C ARG A 46 39.25 24.81 -25.35
N GLU A 47 38.89 24.61 -26.62
CA GLU A 47 37.49 24.64 -27.07
C GLU A 47 36.72 23.41 -26.57
N LEU A 48 37.38 22.25 -26.44
CA LEU A 48 36.76 21.06 -25.83
C LEU A 48 36.43 21.27 -24.35
N LEU A 49 37.36 21.84 -23.58
CA LEU A 49 37.11 22.19 -22.17
C LEU A 49 35.98 23.21 -22.01
N ARG A 50 35.81 24.11 -22.98
CA ARG A 50 34.72 25.09 -22.99
C ARG A 50 33.38 24.43 -23.32
N VAL A 51 33.35 23.46 -24.22
CA VAL A 51 32.14 22.69 -24.56
C VAL A 51 31.71 21.78 -23.41
N THR A 52 32.64 21.19 -22.67
CA THR A 52 32.29 20.43 -21.46
C THR A 52 31.70 21.35 -20.38
N ASP A 53 32.25 22.53 -20.18
CA ASP A 53 31.72 23.52 -19.21
C ASP A 53 30.35 24.08 -19.64
N GLU A 54 30.18 24.41 -20.93
CA GLU A 54 28.94 25.00 -21.45
C GLU A 54 27.80 23.97 -21.62
N VAL A 55 28.11 22.68 -21.86
CA VAL A 55 27.09 21.69 -22.27
C VAL A 55 27.17 20.38 -21.47
N ALA A 56 28.35 19.75 -21.38
CA ALA A 56 28.43 18.41 -20.81
C ALA A 56 28.21 18.38 -19.29
N ILE A 57 28.80 19.34 -18.56
CA ILE A 57 28.64 19.47 -17.11
C ILE A 57 27.19 19.82 -16.76
N PRO A 58 26.54 20.83 -17.40
CA PRO A 58 25.12 21.09 -17.17
C PRO A 58 24.20 19.90 -17.49
N ALA A 59 24.46 19.18 -18.59
CA ALA A 59 23.68 17.99 -18.95
C ALA A 59 23.84 16.87 -17.91
N ALA A 60 25.07 16.63 -17.43
CA ALA A 60 25.32 15.65 -16.37
C ALA A 60 24.62 16.03 -15.06
N ILE A 61 24.65 17.32 -14.68
CA ILE A 61 23.91 17.82 -13.52
C ILE A 61 22.40 17.60 -13.69
N ALA A 62 21.83 17.90 -14.87
CA ALA A 62 20.41 17.71 -15.13
C ALA A 62 19.99 16.23 -15.02
N VAL A 63 20.82 15.30 -15.51
CA VAL A 63 20.59 13.86 -15.34
C VAL A 63 20.60 13.49 -13.86
N LEU A 64 21.57 13.97 -13.09
CA LEU A 64 21.66 13.70 -11.65
C LEU A 64 20.48 14.29 -10.87
N GLU A 65 20.05 15.51 -11.17
CA GLU A 65 18.86 16.12 -10.56
C GLU A 65 17.60 15.32 -10.86
N THR A 66 17.48 14.82 -12.10
CA THR A 66 16.36 13.97 -12.51
C THR A 66 16.37 12.66 -11.72
N SER A 67 17.54 12.02 -11.57
CA SER A 67 17.72 10.83 -10.74
C SER A 67 17.34 11.09 -9.28
N VAL A 68 17.80 12.19 -8.67
CA VAL A 68 17.42 12.57 -7.31
C VAL A 68 15.91 12.80 -7.19
N ARG A 69 15.29 13.43 -8.20
CA ARG A 69 13.84 13.67 -8.21
C ARG A 69 13.04 12.36 -8.34
N ALA A 70 13.54 11.41 -9.12
CA ALA A 70 12.98 10.06 -9.22
C ALA A 70 13.07 9.32 -7.88
N LEU A 71 14.24 9.36 -7.22
CA LEU A 71 14.42 8.76 -5.89
C LEU A 71 13.52 9.40 -4.83
N LYS A 72 13.34 10.73 -4.85
CA LYS A 72 12.39 11.42 -3.96
C LYS A 72 10.94 11.02 -4.23
N GLY A 73 10.57 10.83 -5.50
CA GLY A 73 9.27 10.29 -5.89
C GLY A 73 9.05 8.89 -5.34
N PHE A 74 10.07 8.03 -5.46
CA PHE A 74 10.04 6.68 -4.92
C PHE A 74 9.93 6.66 -3.38
N GLN A 75 10.66 7.54 -2.68
CA GLN A 75 10.54 7.69 -1.24
C GLN A 75 9.11 8.07 -0.81
N ARG A 76 8.49 9.00 -1.54
CA ARG A 76 7.11 9.42 -1.29
C ARG A 76 6.10 8.30 -1.58
N ALA A 77 6.36 7.46 -2.57
CA ALA A 77 5.56 6.26 -2.85
C ALA A 77 5.69 5.20 -1.73
N LEU A 78 6.90 4.97 -1.21
CA LEU A 78 7.13 4.10 -0.06
C LEU A 78 6.45 4.61 1.22
N GLU A 79 6.48 5.93 1.45
CA GLU A 79 5.78 6.56 2.56
C GLU A 79 4.27 6.34 2.45
N LEU A 80 3.70 6.53 1.25
CA LEU A 80 2.28 6.28 0.99
C LEU A 80 1.90 4.81 1.20
N ALA A 81 2.73 3.87 0.73
CA ALA A 81 2.51 2.44 0.94
C ALA A 81 2.56 2.04 2.42
N ARG A 82 3.44 2.67 3.21
CA ARG A 82 3.50 2.47 4.67
C ARG A 82 2.24 3.01 5.36
N THR A 83 1.80 4.22 4.99
CA THR A 83 0.56 4.81 5.51
C THR A 83 -0.66 3.96 5.15
N GLU A 84 -0.73 3.43 3.92
CA GLU A 84 -1.82 2.55 3.50
C GLU A 84 -1.89 1.29 4.35
N ARG A 85 -0.75 0.65 4.63
CA ARG A 85 -0.69 -0.53 5.50
C ARG A 85 -1.17 -0.20 6.92
N GLU A 86 -0.73 0.91 7.49
CA GLU A 86 -1.17 1.34 8.83
C GLU A 86 -2.68 1.65 8.88
N VAL A 87 -3.23 2.27 7.83
CA VAL A 87 -4.67 2.52 7.71
C VAL A 87 -5.45 1.21 7.58
N ARG A 88 -4.93 0.25 6.80
CA ARG A 88 -5.54 -1.08 6.61
C ARG A 88 -5.58 -1.87 7.93
N ASP A 89 -4.50 -1.87 8.69
CA ASP A 89 -4.42 -2.57 9.97
C ASP A 89 -5.42 -1.99 10.96
N ARG A 90 -5.45 -0.64 11.09
CA ARG A 90 -6.45 0.08 11.91
C ARG A 90 -7.89 -0.20 11.47
N THR A 91 -8.13 -0.31 10.17
CA THR A 91 -9.46 -0.62 9.62
C THR A 91 -9.86 -2.07 9.90
N THR A 92 -8.90 -3.00 9.86
CA THR A 92 -9.12 -4.42 10.16
C THR A 92 -9.52 -4.59 11.63
N ASP A 93 -8.84 -3.92 12.55
CA ASP A 93 -9.18 -3.93 13.98
C ASP A 93 -10.56 -3.33 14.24
N ALA A 94 -10.88 -2.20 13.60
CA ALA A 94 -12.20 -1.57 13.69
C ALA A 94 -13.32 -2.47 13.14
N THR A 95 -13.03 -3.19 12.05
CA THR A 95 -13.95 -4.15 11.44
C THR A 95 -14.16 -5.37 12.35
N ALA A 96 -13.09 -5.89 12.96
CA ALA A 96 -13.17 -6.98 13.93
C ALA A 96 -14.04 -6.60 15.13
N ALA A 97 -13.81 -5.43 15.72
CA ALA A 97 -14.61 -4.91 16.84
C ALA A 97 -16.08 -4.66 16.46
N THR A 98 -16.35 -4.31 15.21
CA THR A 98 -17.73 -4.15 14.71
C THR A 98 -18.39 -5.51 14.47
N SER A 99 -17.64 -6.49 13.96
CA SER A 99 -18.10 -7.87 13.77
C SER A 99 -18.48 -8.54 15.10
N GLU A 100 -17.67 -8.33 16.15
CA GLU A 100 -17.96 -8.82 17.51
C GLU A 100 -19.32 -8.28 18.00
N ARG A 101 -19.51 -6.96 17.97
CA ARG A 101 -20.79 -6.34 18.36
C ARG A 101 -21.97 -6.84 17.53
N ALA A 102 -21.77 -7.06 16.24
CA ALA A 102 -22.81 -7.60 15.36
C ALA A 102 -23.17 -9.06 15.74
N ARG A 103 -22.18 -9.88 16.15
CA ARG A 103 -22.41 -11.23 16.68
C ARG A 103 -23.19 -11.19 17.99
N ASP A 104 -22.80 -10.32 18.92
CA ASP A 104 -23.50 -10.16 20.21
C ASP A 104 -24.96 -9.74 20.01
N LEU A 105 -25.20 -8.76 19.14
CA LEU A 105 -26.54 -8.31 18.79
C LEU A 105 -27.36 -9.42 18.12
N ARG A 106 -26.75 -10.20 17.22
CA ARG A 106 -27.41 -11.34 16.59
C ARG A 106 -27.80 -12.38 17.65
N GLN A 107 -26.89 -12.71 18.55
CA GLN A 107 -27.16 -13.69 19.61
C GLN A 107 -28.28 -13.21 20.54
N SER A 108 -28.22 -11.96 20.99
CA SER A 108 -29.29 -11.36 21.79
C SER A 108 -30.64 -11.34 21.07
N THR A 109 -30.65 -11.09 19.76
CA THR A 109 -31.89 -11.09 18.96
C THR A 109 -32.44 -12.51 18.81
N LEU A 110 -31.57 -13.50 18.63
CA LEU A 110 -31.97 -14.91 18.57
C LEU A 110 -32.54 -15.39 19.91
N ASP A 111 -31.93 -15.03 21.04
CA ASP A 111 -32.44 -15.36 22.39
C ASP A 111 -33.83 -14.76 22.63
N ARG A 112 -34.05 -13.51 22.18
CA ARG A 112 -35.38 -12.88 22.22
C ARG A 112 -36.37 -13.59 21.33
N LEU A 113 -35.95 -14.04 20.14
CA LEU A 113 -36.81 -14.79 19.23
C LEU A 113 -37.22 -16.14 19.82
N ASP A 114 -36.28 -16.87 20.43
CA ASP A 114 -36.54 -18.14 21.10
C ASP A 114 -37.49 -17.97 22.30
N THR A 115 -37.33 -16.88 23.04
CA THR A 115 -38.26 -16.52 24.13
C THR A 115 -39.66 -16.27 23.61
N VAL A 116 -39.81 -15.44 22.57
CA VAL A 116 -41.13 -15.12 21.97
C VAL A 116 -41.77 -16.37 21.33
N LEU A 117 -40.97 -17.24 20.69
CA LEU A 117 -41.46 -18.50 20.15
C LEU A 117 -41.93 -19.46 21.25
N SER A 118 -41.20 -19.53 22.37
CA SER A 118 -41.59 -20.31 23.54
C SER A 118 -42.90 -19.78 24.16
N GLU A 119 -43.05 -18.46 24.26
CA GLU A 119 -44.29 -17.81 24.71
C GLU A 119 -45.45 -18.07 23.75
N LEU A 120 -45.22 -17.99 22.43
CA LEU A 120 -46.22 -18.29 21.42
C LEU A 120 -46.65 -19.77 21.46
N GLN A 121 -45.70 -20.69 21.63
CA GLN A 121 -45.98 -22.12 21.74
C GLN A 121 -46.75 -22.45 23.03
N ARG A 122 -46.46 -21.74 24.12
CA ARG A 122 -47.24 -21.81 25.36
C ARG A 122 -48.65 -21.28 25.17
N ALA A 123 -48.81 -20.08 24.59
CA ALA A 123 -50.11 -19.48 24.30
C ALA A 123 -50.97 -20.32 23.34
N ALA A 124 -50.35 -20.95 22.34
CA ALA A 124 -51.00 -21.86 21.41
C ALA A 124 -51.48 -23.14 22.09
N SER A 125 -50.67 -23.69 23.00
CA SER A 125 -51.01 -24.90 23.77
C SER A 125 -52.11 -24.63 24.80
N ASP A 126 -52.11 -23.44 25.40
CA ASP A 126 -53.15 -22.96 26.32
C ASP A 126 -54.43 -22.51 25.58
N GLY A 127 -54.46 -22.59 24.24
CA GLY A 127 -55.64 -22.23 23.43
C GLY A 127 -55.97 -20.74 23.41
N THR A 128 -55.03 -19.88 23.79
CA THR A 128 -55.19 -18.41 23.88
C THR A 128 -54.82 -17.70 22.57
N LEU A 129 -54.66 -18.46 21.49
CA LEU A 129 -54.18 -17.97 20.20
C LEU A 129 -54.98 -16.72 19.78
N PRO A 130 -54.34 -15.54 19.66
CA PRO A 130 -55.08 -14.30 19.53
C PRO A 130 -55.86 -14.29 18.21
N ALA A 131 -57.18 -14.35 18.30
CA ALA A 131 -58.08 -13.92 17.24
C ALA A 131 -58.17 -12.38 17.16
N ASP A 132 -57.25 -11.67 17.82
CA ASP A 132 -57.24 -10.22 17.96
C ASP A 132 -57.00 -9.52 16.63
N GLU A 133 -57.83 -8.52 16.35
CA GLU A 133 -57.74 -7.67 15.17
C GLU A 133 -56.37 -7.00 15.08
N SER A 134 -55.82 -6.57 16.22
CA SER A 134 -54.48 -5.96 16.33
C SER A 134 -53.37 -6.89 15.82
N ALA A 135 -53.49 -8.20 16.02
CA ALA A 135 -52.51 -9.16 15.50
C ALA A 135 -52.59 -9.30 13.98
N ARG A 136 -53.80 -9.17 13.39
CA ARG A 136 -53.99 -9.16 11.93
C ARG A 136 -53.43 -7.90 11.31
N GLU A 137 -53.59 -6.76 11.97
CA GLU A 137 -53.02 -5.47 11.55
C GLU A 137 -51.49 -5.53 11.53
N LEU A 138 -50.85 -6.02 12.60
CA LEU A 138 -49.40 -6.19 12.66
C LEU A 138 -48.86 -7.16 11.60
N LEU A 139 -49.56 -8.26 11.31
CA LEU A 139 -49.18 -9.18 10.23
C LEU A 139 -49.33 -8.58 8.84
N SER A 140 -50.34 -7.73 8.64
CA SER A 140 -50.51 -6.95 7.42
C SER A 140 -49.36 -5.95 7.25
N GLU A 141 -49.02 -5.22 8.31
CA GLU A 141 -47.91 -4.26 8.31
C GLU A 141 -46.55 -4.93 8.08
N ALA A 142 -46.29 -6.07 8.73
CA ALA A 142 -45.08 -6.85 8.52
C ALA A 142 -44.95 -7.35 7.07
N ARG A 143 -46.07 -7.75 6.44
CA ARG A 143 -46.08 -8.13 5.02
C ARG A 143 -45.78 -6.93 4.10
N ALA A 144 -46.39 -5.78 4.38
CA ALA A 144 -46.11 -4.55 3.64
C ALA A 144 -44.64 -4.12 3.75
N LEU A 145 -44.06 -4.21 4.96
CA LEU A 145 -42.65 -3.88 5.19
C LEU A 145 -41.71 -4.84 4.46
N ARG A 146 -42.03 -6.14 4.43
CA ARG A 146 -41.25 -7.14 3.68
C ARG A 146 -41.24 -6.85 2.19
N GLU A 147 -42.38 -6.47 1.62
CA GLU A 147 -42.46 -6.10 0.20
C GLU A 147 -41.65 -4.83 -0.12
N ASP A 148 -41.60 -3.86 0.80
CA ASP A 148 -40.78 -2.66 0.63
C ASP A 148 -39.27 -2.98 0.67
N VAL A 149 -38.85 -3.83 1.61
CA VAL A 149 -37.46 -4.30 1.68
C VAL A 149 -37.07 -5.07 0.43
N ASP A 150 -37.90 -6.02 -0.04
CA ASP A 150 -37.64 -6.78 -1.27
C ASP A 150 -37.53 -5.83 -2.48
N ARG A 151 -38.36 -4.79 -2.55
CA ARG A 151 -38.29 -3.78 -3.61
C ARG A 151 -36.98 -3.01 -3.58
N ARG A 152 -36.55 -2.60 -2.38
CA ARG A 152 -35.31 -1.84 -2.19
C ARG A 152 -34.06 -2.69 -2.44
N LEU A 153 -34.09 -3.96 -2.04
CA LEU A 153 -33.01 -4.91 -2.29
C LEU A 153 -32.87 -5.24 -3.77
N ARG A 154 -33.99 -5.43 -4.48
CA ARG A 154 -33.98 -5.62 -5.94
C ARG A 154 -33.42 -4.41 -6.67
N GLY A 155 -33.85 -3.20 -6.30
CA GLY A 155 -33.30 -1.96 -6.88
C GLY A 155 -31.79 -1.80 -6.63
N ALA A 156 -31.33 -2.11 -5.41
CA ALA A 156 -29.91 -2.06 -5.09
C ALA A 156 -29.08 -3.11 -5.87
N GLY A 157 -29.64 -4.30 -6.10
CA GLY A 157 -29.03 -5.36 -6.93
C GLY A 157 -28.92 -4.94 -8.40
N ASP A 158 -29.99 -4.39 -8.98
CA ASP A 158 -30.00 -3.92 -10.37
C ASP A 158 -28.96 -2.80 -10.61
N ASP A 159 -28.82 -1.88 -9.66
CA ASP A 159 -27.81 -0.81 -9.70
C ASP A 159 -26.37 -1.36 -9.59
N LEU A 160 -26.17 -2.44 -8.85
CA LEU A 160 -24.88 -3.12 -8.74
C LEU A 160 -24.52 -3.84 -10.04
N GLU A 161 -25.45 -4.61 -10.61
CA GLU A 161 -25.23 -5.29 -11.89
C GLU A 161 -24.96 -4.29 -13.04
N ARG A 162 -25.65 -3.15 -13.06
CA ARG A 162 -25.38 -2.10 -14.05
C ARG A 162 -23.95 -1.57 -13.94
N ARG A 163 -23.48 -1.28 -12.72
CA ARG A 163 -22.12 -0.80 -12.46
C ARG A 163 -21.06 -1.85 -12.82
N GLU A 164 -21.32 -3.14 -12.56
CA GLU A 164 -20.42 -4.23 -12.94
C GLU A 164 -20.31 -4.36 -14.46
N ARG A 165 -21.41 -4.24 -15.21
CA ARG A 165 -21.37 -4.26 -16.68
C ARG A 165 -20.60 -3.06 -17.26
N GLU A 166 -20.78 -1.87 -16.70
CA GLU A 166 -20.02 -0.67 -17.10
C GLU A 166 -18.52 -0.81 -16.78
N SER A 167 -18.18 -1.37 -15.62
CA SER A 167 -16.81 -1.66 -15.22
C SER A 167 -16.15 -2.73 -16.10
N SER A 168 -16.89 -3.81 -16.43
CA SER A 168 -16.40 -4.87 -17.30
C SER A 168 -16.22 -4.38 -18.75
N ALA A 169 -17.09 -3.53 -19.26
CA ALA A 169 -16.93 -2.89 -20.56
C ALA A 169 -15.72 -1.94 -20.60
N ALA A 170 -15.43 -1.25 -19.50
CA ALA A 170 -14.23 -0.42 -19.36
C ALA A 170 -12.93 -1.26 -19.26
N ALA A 171 -12.99 -2.43 -18.60
CA ALA A 171 -11.87 -3.35 -18.49
C ALA A 171 -11.57 -4.10 -19.81
N ASP A 172 -12.59 -4.41 -20.61
CA ASP A 172 -12.44 -5.06 -21.93
C ASP A 172 -11.69 -4.18 -22.95
N ALA A 173 -11.76 -2.85 -22.80
CA ALA A 173 -11.07 -1.89 -23.67
C ALA A 173 -9.55 -1.79 -23.43
N ILE A 174 -9.01 -2.41 -22.37
CA ILE A 174 -7.57 -2.42 -22.05
C ILE A 174 -7.10 -3.88 -21.91
N ARG A 175 -7.07 -4.63 -23.01
CA ARG A 175 -6.25 -5.85 -23.08
C ARG A 175 -4.92 -5.51 -23.73
N ILE A 176 -3.86 -5.47 -22.92
CA ILE A 176 -2.48 -5.56 -23.42
C ILE A 176 -2.22 -7.03 -23.66
N ASP A 177 -2.00 -7.41 -24.91
CA ASP A 177 -1.64 -8.77 -25.31
C ASP A 177 -0.19 -9.01 -24.85
N ILE A 178 -0.02 -9.86 -23.84
CA ILE A 178 1.29 -10.34 -23.39
C ILE A 178 1.43 -11.74 -23.95
N GLU A 179 2.26 -11.87 -24.98
CA GLU A 179 2.61 -13.14 -25.61
C GLU A 179 3.48 -13.92 -24.61
N ASP A 180 2.86 -14.83 -23.86
CA ASP A 180 3.52 -15.71 -22.90
C ASP A 180 4.51 -16.61 -23.66
N GLY A 181 5.80 -16.32 -23.49
CA GLY A 181 6.89 -17.16 -23.96
C GLY A 181 6.88 -18.49 -23.22
N ASP A 182 6.49 -19.54 -23.95
CA ASP A 182 6.52 -20.95 -23.59
C ASP A 182 7.90 -21.35 -23.02
N VAL A 183 8.03 -21.40 -21.69
CA VAL A 183 9.20 -21.99 -20.99
C VAL A 183 9.08 -23.51 -21.07
N ARG A 184 9.53 -24.06 -22.19
CA ARG A 184 9.68 -25.49 -22.39
C ARG A 184 10.89 -25.99 -21.59
N ASP A 185 10.60 -26.91 -20.68
CA ASP A 185 11.56 -27.81 -20.03
C ASP A 185 12.07 -28.80 -21.09
N GLU A 186 13.14 -28.43 -21.81
CA GLU A 186 13.89 -29.35 -22.67
C GLU A 186 15.22 -29.69 -22.00
N THR A 187 15.30 -30.93 -21.54
CA THR A 187 16.51 -31.56 -21.04
C THR A 187 17.56 -31.68 -22.14
N ALA A 188 18.77 -31.18 -21.83
CA ALA A 188 20.07 -31.54 -22.38
C ALA A 188 20.31 -31.26 -23.87
N ASP A 189 20.90 -30.09 -24.15
CA ASP A 189 22.09 -30.00 -24.99
C ASP A 189 22.97 -28.84 -24.50
N ASP A 190 24.27 -29.06 -24.62
CA ASP A 190 25.40 -28.42 -23.96
C ASP A 190 25.70 -27.02 -24.53
N ASP A 191 24.89 -26.01 -24.19
CA ASP A 191 25.31 -24.61 -24.32
C ASP A 191 26.04 -24.19 -23.04
N PRO A 192 27.31 -23.74 -23.12
CA PRO A 192 28.00 -23.21 -21.96
C PRO A 192 27.23 -21.97 -21.53
N ASP A 193 26.52 -22.08 -20.41
CA ASP A 193 26.08 -20.95 -19.60
C ASP A 193 27.27 -19.98 -19.57
N PRO A 194 27.12 -18.71 -20.00
CA PRO A 194 28.22 -17.75 -19.95
C PRO A 194 28.50 -17.51 -18.46
N GLY A 195 29.27 -18.43 -17.88
CA GLY A 195 29.84 -18.37 -16.57
C GLY A 195 30.71 -17.14 -16.58
N VAL A 196 30.15 -16.06 -16.05
CA VAL A 196 30.87 -14.83 -15.85
C VAL A 196 32.03 -15.20 -14.92
N ASP A 197 33.24 -15.28 -15.46
CA ASP A 197 34.45 -15.53 -14.70
C ASP A 197 34.71 -14.30 -13.83
N VAL A 198 34.06 -14.30 -12.66
CA VAL A 198 34.13 -13.22 -11.67
C VAL A 198 35.59 -12.93 -11.31
N ASP A 199 36.45 -13.94 -11.32
CA ASP A 199 37.89 -13.79 -11.07
C ASP A 199 38.59 -12.94 -12.15
N ALA A 200 38.24 -13.15 -13.43
CA ALA A 200 38.78 -12.35 -14.53
C ALA A 200 38.26 -10.92 -14.47
N GLU A 201 36.96 -10.73 -14.23
CA GLU A 201 36.33 -9.42 -14.10
C GLU A 201 36.88 -8.62 -12.91
N LEU A 202 37.14 -9.28 -11.78
CA LEU A 202 37.76 -8.68 -10.61
C LEU A 202 39.22 -8.28 -10.84
N GLU A 203 39.97 -9.05 -11.65
CA GLU A 203 41.34 -8.67 -12.01
C GLU A 203 41.34 -7.39 -12.87
N THR A 204 40.38 -7.24 -13.80
CA THR A 204 40.26 -6.00 -14.59
C THR A 204 39.87 -4.80 -13.72
N LEU A 205 38.95 -4.99 -12.77
CA LEU A 205 38.55 -3.96 -11.81
C LEU A 205 39.71 -3.59 -10.88
N LYS A 206 40.53 -4.56 -10.50
CA LYS A 206 41.74 -4.34 -9.68
C LYS A 206 42.83 -3.60 -10.45
N ASP A 207 43.01 -3.86 -11.73
CA ASP A 207 43.97 -3.11 -12.56
C ASP A 207 43.47 -1.68 -12.84
N GLN A 208 42.15 -1.51 -13.01
CA GLN A 208 41.51 -0.22 -13.23
C GLN A 208 41.52 0.69 -11.99
N PHE A 209 41.35 0.14 -10.79
CA PHE A 209 41.25 0.92 -9.55
C PHE A 209 42.41 0.73 -8.57
N GLY A 210 43.28 -0.27 -8.77
CA GLY A 210 44.46 -0.52 -7.94
C GLY A 210 45.72 0.23 -8.41
N ALA A 211 45.70 0.81 -9.61
CA ALA A 211 46.80 1.61 -10.14
C ALA A 211 46.90 3.02 -9.52
N ASP A 212 45.96 3.42 -8.66
CA ASP A 212 45.93 4.73 -8.00
C ASP A 212 46.39 4.70 -6.52
N ASP A 213 46.88 3.56 -6.00
CA ASP A 213 47.40 3.42 -4.62
C ASP A 213 48.88 3.00 -4.56
N ASP A 214 49.72 3.49 -5.48
CA ASP A 214 51.16 3.56 -5.26
C ASP A 214 51.51 4.86 -4.51
N GLY A 215 50.95 4.98 -3.31
CA GLY A 215 51.28 6.02 -2.34
C GLY A 215 52.35 5.53 -1.37
N ASP A 216 53.62 5.85 -1.68
CA ASP A 216 54.75 5.83 -0.75
C ASP A 216 54.35 6.41 0.62
N GLY A 217 54.33 5.56 1.64
CA GLY A 217 53.91 5.87 2.99
C GLY A 217 54.72 5.11 4.02
N THR A 218 56.02 5.40 4.09
CA THR A 218 56.89 5.03 5.20
C THR A 218 56.30 5.54 6.53
N SER A 219 55.92 4.65 7.46
CA SER A 219 55.84 4.85 8.94
C SER A 219 55.42 3.52 9.58
N ASP A 220 56.32 2.78 10.22
CA ASP A 220 56.69 2.88 11.65
C ASP A 220 55.62 2.35 12.62
N GLY A 221 55.99 1.30 13.35
CA GLY A 221 55.52 1.03 14.70
C GLY A 221 54.36 0.04 14.89
N GLY A 222 54.67 -1.11 15.51
CA GLY A 222 53.78 -1.70 16.52
C GLY A 222 53.43 -3.17 16.39
N ASP A 223 54.28 -4.03 16.95
CA ASP A 223 53.91 -5.34 17.51
C ASP A 223 52.82 -5.14 18.59
N PRO A 224 51.78 -5.99 18.68
CA PRO A 224 51.78 -6.87 19.84
C PRO A 224 51.28 -8.29 19.56
N SER A 225 52.17 -9.21 19.87
CA SER A 225 51.97 -10.53 20.44
C SER A 225 50.75 -10.67 21.39
N SER A 226 50.19 -11.88 21.29
CA SER A 226 49.29 -12.59 22.20
C SER A 226 49.22 -12.17 23.68
N SER A 227 48.01 -12.15 24.25
CA SER A 227 47.73 -12.83 25.53
C SER A 227 46.24 -12.95 25.85
N SER A 228 45.94 -14.08 26.49
CA SER A 228 44.67 -14.64 26.94
C SER A 228 43.89 -13.88 28.03
N ALA A 229 42.67 -14.38 28.25
CA ALA A 229 41.94 -14.54 29.52
C ALA A 229 41.05 -13.40 30.03
N ASP A 230 39.76 -13.73 30.09
CA ASP A 230 38.80 -13.58 31.22
C ASP A 230 38.86 -12.30 32.07
N ASP A 231 37.74 -11.55 32.14
CA ASP A 231 37.22 -11.05 33.42
C ASP A 231 35.74 -10.61 33.32
N ASP A 232 35.01 -10.93 34.38
CA ASP A 232 33.59 -10.75 34.64
C ASP A 232 33.19 -9.28 34.86
N GLY A 233 31.93 -8.95 34.54
CA GLY A 233 31.38 -7.60 34.71
C GLY A 233 29.86 -7.53 34.70
N ASN A 234 29.23 -8.24 35.63
CA ASN A 234 27.83 -8.11 36.04
C ASN A 234 27.48 -6.66 36.42
N GLU A 235 26.41 -6.10 35.83
CA GLU A 235 25.56 -5.14 36.53
C GLU A 235 24.12 -5.09 35.97
N SER A 236 23.19 -5.07 36.91
CA SER A 236 21.76 -5.24 36.76
C SER A 236 21.05 -3.93 36.38
N GLY A 237 20.00 -4.03 35.59
CA GLY A 237 19.09 -2.92 35.29
C GLY A 237 17.65 -3.42 35.21
N GLU A 238 17.02 -3.52 36.37
CA GLU A 238 15.59 -3.75 36.59
C GLU A 238 14.71 -2.84 35.71
N ASN A 239 13.67 -3.41 35.09
CA ASN A 239 12.45 -2.67 34.76
C ASN A 239 11.23 -3.59 34.74
N GLY A 240 10.55 -3.66 35.90
CA GLY A 240 9.11 -3.44 36.03
C GLY A 240 8.14 -4.41 35.35
N ALA A 241 7.82 -5.52 36.01
CA ALA A 241 6.57 -6.25 35.81
C ALA A 241 5.44 -5.59 36.64
N PRO A 242 4.25 -5.31 36.08
CA PRO A 242 3.07 -5.05 36.89
C PRO A 242 2.47 -6.35 37.41
N GLN A 243 2.32 -6.41 38.74
CA GLN A 243 1.61 -7.44 39.46
C GLN A 243 0.11 -7.35 39.17
N ASN A 244 -0.53 -8.46 38.78
CA ASN A 244 -1.96 -8.64 38.96
C ASN A 244 -2.19 -9.81 39.91
N SER A 245 -2.26 -9.47 41.20
CA SER A 245 -2.71 -10.32 42.28
C SER A 245 -4.25 -10.24 42.39
N GLY A 246 -4.92 -11.24 41.83
CA GLY A 246 -6.33 -11.51 42.09
C GLY A 246 -6.48 -12.97 42.47
N SER A 247 -6.22 -13.30 43.73
CA SER A 247 -6.56 -14.61 44.30
C SER A 247 -7.71 -14.46 45.28
N ARG A 248 -8.47 -15.56 45.37
CA ARG A 248 -9.45 -15.96 46.39
C ARG A 248 -10.89 -15.61 46.03
N ASP A 249 -11.90 -16.38 46.35
CA ASP A 249 -12.13 -17.66 47.05
C ASP A 249 -13.63 -17.54 47.36
N ASP A 250 -14.45 -18.52 47.00
CA ASP A 250 -15.45 -19.12 47.90
C ASP A 250 -16.50 -19.94 47.14
N SER A 251 -16.83 -21.02 47.82
CA SER A 251 -17.78 -22.07 47.43
C SER A 251 -19.18 -21.68 47.89
N ASP A 252 -20.22 -22.15 47.18
CA ASP A 252 -21.62 -22.39 47.63
C ASP A 252 -22.36 -22.85 46.36
N ASP A 253 -22.59 -24.13 46.06
CA ASP A 253 -23.51 -25.10 46.70
C ASP A 253 -24.91 -24.53 47.02
N ASP A 254 -25.72 -24.36 45.97
CA ASP A 254 -27.17 -24.16 46.09
C ASP A 254 -27.92 -25.24 45.30
N ARG A 255 -28.12 -26.37 45.96
CA ARG A 255 -29.17 -27.35 45.64
C ARG A 255 -30.49 -26.90 46.29
N PRO A 256 -31.58 -26.72 45.54
CA PRO A 256 -32.90 -26.76 46.14
C PRO A 256 -33.35 -28.22 46.30
N ASP A 257 -33.23 -28.75 47.51
CA ASP A 257 -34.07 -29.84 48.01
C ASP A 257 -35.51 -29.32 48.10
N GLY A 258 -36.37 -29.82 47.21
CA GLY A 258 -37.82 -29.59 47.22
C GLY A 258 -38.57 -30.90 47.43
N ALA A 259 -38.55 -31.42 48.66
CA ALA A 259 -39.46 -32.48 49.11
C ALA A 259 -40.55 -31.87 50.00
N GLY A 260 -41.83 -32.12 49.68
CA GLY A 260 -42.93 -32.03 50.65
C GLY A 260 -44.30 -31.61 50.09
N GLY A 261 -45.30 -32.49 50.25
CA GLY A 261 -46.75 -32.18 50.20
C GLY A 261 -47.48 -32.92 49.07
N GLU A 262 -47.86 -34.19 49.20
CA GLU A 262 -49.07 -34.69 49.89
C GLU A 262 -50.42 -34.26 49.26
N ASN A 263 -51.24 -35.28 48.98
CA ASN A 263 -52.71 -35.34 48.96
C ASN A 263 -53.48 -35.03 47.66
N GLY A 264 -54.19 -36.05 47.17
CA GLY A 264 -55.35 -35.88 46.28
C GLY A 264 -55.71 -37.14 45.50
N LEU A 265 -56.58 -37.96 46.09
CA LEU A 265 -57.28 -39.10 45.47
C LEU A 265 -58.02 -38.71 44.17
#